data_AF-A0A933PV92-F1
#
_entry.id   AF-A0A933PV92-F1
#
_cell.length_a   1.000
_cell.length_b   1.000
_cell.length_c   1.000
_cell.angle_alpha   90.00
_cell.angle_beta   90.00
_cell.angle_gamma   90.00
#
_symmetry.space_group_name_H-M   'P 1'
#
loop_
_entity.id
_entity.type
_entity.pdbx_description
1 polymer ?
#
loop_
_entity_poly.entity_id
_entity_poly.type
_entity_poly.pdbx_seq_one_letter_code
_entity_poly.pdbx_strand_id
1 'polypeptide(L)' 'MATKKKETQKAATADLTQFLDEIKLKAQDIYLERQRKSLPGDALSDWLKAEAVVKKAHSM' A
#
# COMPACT_ATOMS: atom_id res chain seq x y z
N MET A 1 -20.53 -21.83 -32.86
CA MET A 1 -20.33 -20.49 -32.25
C MET A 1 -20.30 -20.64 -30.74
N ALA A 2 -19.19 -20.31 -30.09
CA ALA A 2 -19.15 -20.10 -28.64
C ALA A 2 -18.07 -19.05 -28.38
N THR A 3 -18.52 -17.84 -28.09
CA THR A 3 -17.70 -16.66 -27.86
C THR A 3 -16.96 -16.79 -26.53
N LYS A 4 -15.63 -16.92 -26.58
CA LYS A 4 -14.73 -16.77 -25.43
C LYS A 4 -14.93 -15.36 -24.87
N LYS A 5 -15.63 -15.25 -23.74
CA LYS A 5 -15.81 -14.00 -23.00
C LYS A 5 -14.48 -13.56 -22.41
N LYS A 6 -13.88 -12.57 -23.08
CA LYS A 6 -12.99 -11.49 -22.58
C LYS A 6 -12.81 -11.46 -21.05
N GLU A 7 -11.81 -12.17 -20.54
CA GLU A 7 -11.21 -11.92 -19.22
C GLU A 7 -9.97 -11.06 -19.43
N THR A 8 -10.10 -9.73 -19.40
CA THR A 8 -8.90 -8.86 -19.50
C THR A 8 -9.07 -7.48 -18.88
N GLN A 9 -9.86 -7.34 -17.80
CA GLN A 9 -10.01 -6.04 -17.13
C GLN A 9 -10.09 -6.11 -15.59
N LYS A 10 -9.71 -7.24 -14.98
CA LYS A 10 -9.72 -7.41 -13.51
C LYS A 10 -8.35 -7.33 -12.85
N ALA A 11 -7.29 -7.10 -13.62
CA ALA A 11 -5.91 -7.08 -13.12
C ALA A 11 -5.49 -5.71 -12.56
N ALA A 12 -5.88 -4.60 -13.20
CA ALA A 12 -5.40 -3.27 -12.82
C ALA A 12 -6.02 -2.72 -11.51
N THR A 13 -7.25 -3.10 -11.18
CA THR A 13 -7.88 -2.70 -9.90
C THR A 13 -7.38 -3.51 -8.72
N ALA A 14 -7.00 -4.78 -8.95
CA ALA A 14 -6.37 -5.62 -7.93
C ALA A 14 -5.01 -5.04 -7.52
N ASP A 15 -4.22 -4.57 -8.48
CA ASP A 15 -2.90 -3.98 -8.26
C ASP A 15 -2.96 -2.71 -7.38
N LEU A 16 -3.87 -1.78 -7.69
CA LEU A 16 -4.03 -0.57 -6.86
C LEU A 16 -4.54 -0.87 -5.45
N THR A 17 -5.47 -1.83 -5.31
CA THR A 17 -6.00 -2.20 -3.99
C THR A 17 -4.91 -2.86 -3.14
N GLN A 18 -4.11 -3.75 -3.75
CA GLN A 18 -2.95 -4.38 -3.11
C GLN A 18 -1.92 -3.34 -2.68
N PHE A 19 -1.60 -2.38 -3.56
CA PHE A 19 -0.70 -1.28 -3.24
C PHE A 19 -1.19 -0.44 -2.05
N LEU A 20 -2.49 -0.11 -1.99
CA LEU A 20 -3.06 0.63 -0.86
C LEU A 20 -3.06 -0.18 0.44
N ASP A 21 -3.34 -1.48 0.37
CA ASP A 21 -3.28 -2.38 1.53
C ASP A 21 -1.85 -2.50 2.07
N GLU A 22 -0.85 -2.56 1.19
CA GLU A 22 0.58 -2.56 1.58
C GLU A 22 0.98 -1.26 2.28
N ILE A 23 0.54 -0.10 1.76
CA ILE A 23 0.77 1.19 2.42
C ILE A 23 0.13 1.21 3.80
N LYS A 24 -1.10 0.73 3.92
CA LYS A 24 -1.82 0.72 5.20
C LYS A 24 -1.13 -0.16 6.24
N LEU A 25 -0.73 -1.38 5.85
CA LEU A 25 0.04 -2.28 6.71
C LEU A 25 1.36 -1.64 7.14
N LYS A 26 2.08 -1.04 6.18
CA LYS A 26 3.36 -0.40 6.47
C LYS A 26 3.23 0.83 7.36
N ALA A 27 2.17 1.63 7.19
CA ALA A 27 1.88 2.78 8.04
C ALA A 27 1.56 2.35 9.47
N GLN A 28 0.82 1.25 9.63
CA GLN A 28 0.55 0.65 10.94
C GLN A 28 1.83 0.18 11.63
N ASP A 29 2.74 -0.49 10.91
CA ASP A 29 4.04 -0.89 11.46
C ASP A 29 4.84 0.32 11.93
N ILE A 30 4.90 1.38 11.12
CA ILE A 30 5.63 2.62 11.47
C ILE A 30 5.01 3.28 12.69
N TYR A 31 3.67 3.33 12.78
CA TYR A 31 2.97 3.82 13.95
C TYR A 31 3.34 3.03 15.21
N LEU A 32 3.28 1.70 15.16
CA LEU A 32 3.63 0.84 16.29
C LEU A 32 5.10 1.01 16.71
N GLU A 33 6.01 1.12 15.74
CA GLU A 33 7.41 1.41 16.01
C GLU A 33 7.60 2.76 16.69
N ARG A 34 6.90 3.79 16.20
CA ARG A 34 6.96 5.15 16.75
C ARG A 34 6.44 5.18 18.17
N GLN A 35 5.32 4.53 18.45
CA GLN A 35 4.76 4.39 19.80
C GLN A 35 5.73 3.64 20.72
N ARG A 36 6.30 2.51 20.27
CA ARG A 36 7.27 1.73 21.04
C ARG A 36 8.53 2.51 21.39
N LYS A 37 8.98 3.40 20.49
CA LYS A 37 10.20 4.21 20.66
C LYS A 37 9.91 5.59 21.26
N SER A 38 8.67 5.91 21.63
CA SER A 38 8.23 7.24 22.07
C SER A 38 8.71 8.37 21.14
N LEU A 39 8.70 8.11 19.83
CA LEU A 39 9.15 9.06 18.83
C LEU A 39 8.05 10.06 18.46
N PRO A 40 8.39 11.33 18.21
CA PRO A 40 7.42 12.31 17.73
C PRO A 40 6.94 11.97 16.32
N GLY A 41 5.68 12.29 16.04
CA GLY A 41 5.05 12.08 14.74
C GLY A 41 3.55 11.86 14.87
N ASP A 42 2.89 11.76 13.73
CA ASP A 42 1.44 11.62 13.59
C ASP A 42 1.10 10.55 12.54
N ALA A 43 -0.17 10.18 12.48
CA ALA A 43 -0.63 9.16 11.53
C ALA A 43 -0.38 9.56 10.07
N LEU A 44 -0.42 10.86 9.76
CA LEU A 44 -0.17 11.36 8.41
C LEU A 44 1.28 11.18 7.99
N SER A 45 2.24 11.53 8.84
CA SER A 45 3.66 11.31 8.57
C SER A 45 4.02 9.82 8.52
N ASP A 46 3.36 8.99 9.33
CA ASP A 46 3.51 7.53 9.28
C ASP A 46 3.01 6.97 7.93
N TRP A 47 1.88 7.48 7.42
CA TRP A 47 1.33 7.13 6.11
C TRP A 47 2.23 7.57 4.95
N LEU A 48 2.72 8.80 4.95
CA LEU A 48 3.59 9.32 3.88
C LEU A 48 4.92 8.55 3.82
N LYS A 49 5.48 8.16 4.96
CA LYS A 49 6.66 7.31 5.02
C LYS A 49 6.37 5.92 4.46
N ALA A 50 5.23 5.33 4.80
CA ALA A 50 4.80 4.05 4.26
C ALA A 50 4.64 4.09 2.75
N GLU A 51 3.95 5.12 2.22
CA GLU A 51 3.78 5.34 0.79
C GLU A 51 5.12 5.43 0.07
N ALA A 52 6.06 6.23 0.57
CA ALA A 52 7.40 6.36 -0.03
C ALA A 52 8.16 5.04 -0.07
N VAL A 53 8.04 4.21 0.98
CA VAL A 53 8.68 2.89 1.05
C VAL A 53 8.06 1.91 0.05
N VAL A 54 6.72 1.85 -0.01
CA VAL A 54 6.00 0.94 -0.90
C VAL A 54 6.18 1.35 -2.38
N LYS A 55 6.14 2.66 -2.69
CA LYS A 55 6.47 3.18 -4.04
C LYS A 55 7.87 2.78 -4.48
N LYS A 56 8.85 2.94 -3.59
CA LYS A 56 10.24 2.54 -3.88
C LYS A 56 10.36 1.03 -4.12
N ALA A 57 9.61 0.20 -3.38
CA ALA A 57 9.59 -1.25 -3.58
C ALA A 57 8.98 -1.63 -4.94
N HIS A 58 7.95 -0.91 -5.40
CA HIS A 58 7.32 -1.09 -6.70
C HIS A 58 8.07 -0.41 -7.87
N SER A 59 9.21 0.25 -7.61
CA SER A 59 9.97 1.03 -8.61
C SER A 59 9.11 2.04 -9.40
N MET A 60 8.11 2.63 -8.72
CA MET A 60 7.33 3.77 -9.23
C MET A 60 8.00 5.11 -8.90
#